data_AF-A0AAN8ISR9-F1
#
_entry.id   AF-A0AAN8ISR9-F1
#
_cell.length_a   1.000
_cell.length_b   1.000
_cell.length_c   1.000
_cell.angle_alpha   90.00
_cell.angle_beta   90.00
_cell.angle_gamma   90.00
#
_symmetry.space_group_name_H-M   'P 1'
#
loop_
_entity.id
_entity.type
_entity.pdbx_description
1 polymer ?
#
loop_
_entity_poly.entity_id
_entity_poly.type
_entity_poly.pdbx_seq_one_letter_code
_entity_poly.pdbx_strand_id
1 'polypeptide(L)'
;MEFEPGKTYHFITTSDGTLSGIDRRKDGLCTDRQMKIKFEVQLPKHELQKVNPKFAARTSHREVVAETSTPIMYIIHVDGEDSDELDDDQATTAFSSALPILLSLCLFYLM
;
A
#
# COMPACT_ATOMS: atom_id res chain seq x y z
N MET A 1 5.85 9.81 18.68
CA MET A 1 6.44 10.48 17.52
C MET A 1 5.77 11.83 17.38
N GLU A 2 6.53 12.89 17.14
CA GLU A 2 6.03 14.26 17.00
C GLU A 2 6.56 14.87 15.70
N PHE A 3 5.78 15.76 15.10
CA PHE A 3 6.09 16.39 13.82
C PHE A 3 6.44 17.86 14.02
N GLU A 4 7.61 18.27 13.56
CA GLU A 4 8.09 19.65 13.65
C GLU A 4 7.75 20.43 12.37
N PRO A 5 7.27 21.68 12.48
CA PRO A 5 7.00 22.52 11.31
C PRO A 5 8.24 22.81 10.47
N GLY A 6 8.07 22.84 9.15
CA GLY A 6 9.15 23.03 8.18
C GLY A 6 10.03 21.80 7.95
N LYS A 7 9.70 20.63 8.53
CA LYS A 7 10.44 19.38 8.32
C LYS A 7 9.75 18.47 7.30
N THR A 8 10.56 17.64 6.65
CA THR A 8 10.10 16.58 5.74
C THR A 8 10.29 15.22 6.40
N TYR A 9 9.26 14.39 6.36
CA TYR A 9 9.26 13.04 6.91
C TYR A 9 8.95 12.03 5.82
N HIS A 10 9.41 10.80 6.03
CA HIS A 10 9.25 9.69 5.11
C HIS A 10 8.71 8.47 5.85
N PHE A 11 7.66 7.85 5.30
CA PHE A 11 7.25 6.50 5.65
C PHE A 11 7.66 5.56 4.53
N ILE A 12 8.38 4.50 4.87
CA ILE A 12 8.86 3.51 3.91
C ILE A 12 8.57 2.10 4.44
N THR A 13 8.52 1.13 3.54
CA THR A 13 8.60 -0.30 3.90
C THR A 13 9.85 -0.92 3.31
N THR A 14 10.60 -1.65 4.13
CA THR A 14 11.75 -2.46 3.67
C THR A 14 11.43 -3.95 3.60
N SER A 15 10.19 -4.35 3.91
CA SER A 15 9.74 -5.71 3.69
C SER A 15 9.62 -6.00 2.20
N ASP A 16 9.62 -7.28 1.83
CA ASP A 16 9.35 -7.74 0.46
C ASP A 16 7.87 -8.13 0.23
N GLY A 17 7.01 -7.97 1.24
CA GLY A 17 5.60 -8.36 1.22
C GLY A 17 5.33 -9.80 1.69
N THR A 18 6.36 -10.60 1.95
CA THR A 18 6.24 -11.96 2.47
C THR A 18 6.36 -12.00 3.99
N LEU A 19 5.84 -13.06 4.63
CA LEU A 19 5.98 -13.26 6.08
C LEU A 19 7.46 -13.40 6.50
N SER A 20 8.27 -14.13 5.73
CA SER A 20 9.68 -14.34 6.04
C SER A 20 10.53 -13.08 5.84
N GLY A 21 10.13 -12.19 4.92
CA GLY A 21 10.80 -10.93 4.66
C GLY A 21 10.27 -9.74 5.44
N ILE A 22 9.37 -9.93 6.41
CA ILE A 22 8.73 -8.83 7.15
C ILE A 22 9.73 -7.99 7.95
N ASP A 23 10.78 -8.61 8.49
CA ASP A 23 11.78 -7.96 9.35
C ASP A 23 13.02 -7.47 8.58
N ARG A 24 12.98 -7.47 7.23
CA ARG A 24 14.06 -6.91 6.42
C ARG A 24 14.24 -5.43 6.73
N ARG A 25 15.49 -5.01 6.93
CA ARG A 25 15.85 -3.62 7.30
C ARG A 25 16.48 -2.81 6.17
N LYS A 26 16.59 -3.40 4.98
CA LYS A 26 17.23 -2.80 3.80
C LYS A 26 16.49 -3.24 2.54
N ASP A 27 16.47 -2.35 1.55
CA ASP A 27 15.89 -2.57 0.22
C ASP A 27 14.39 -2.88 0.28
N GLY A 28 13.92 -3.92 -0.42
CA GLY A 28 12.53 -4.36 -0.42
C GLY A 28 11.60 -3.42 -1.20
N LEU A 29 10.32 -3.43 -0.83
CA LEU A 29 9.25 -2.75 -1.56
C LEU A 29 9.46 -1.23 -1.69
N CYS A 30 10.20 -0.58 -0.78
CA CYS A 30 10.60 0.82 -0.94
C CYS A 30 11.46 1.05 -2.19
N THR A 31 12.32 0.10 -2.54
CA THR A 31 13.20 0.18 -3.72
C THR A 31 12.50 -0.39 -4.94
N ASP A 32 11.95 -1.59 -4.80
CA ASP A 32 11.44 -2.37 -5.94
C ASP A 32 10.14 -1.78 -6.50
N ARG A 33 9.26 -1.30 -5.62
CA ARG A 33 7.92 -0.81 -5.98
C ARG A 33 7.68 0.64 -5.57
N GLN A 34 8.73 1.36 -5.17
CA GLN A 34 8.65 2.76 -4.73
C GLN A 34 7.59 2.98 -3.62
N MET A 35 7.39 1.98 -2.73
CA MET A 35 6.46 2.10 -1.61
C MET A 35 7.04 2.99 -0.51
N LYS A 36 6.96 4.30 -0.76
CA LYS A 36 7.39 5.36 0.13
C LYS A 36 6.46 6.56 0.03
N ILE A 37 6.17 7.17 1.17
CA ILE A 37 5.38 8.40 1.27
C ILE A 37 6.29 9.48 1.84
N LYS A 38 6.45 10.57 1.09
CA LYS A 38 7.10 11.79 1.54
C LYS A 38 6.01 12.81 1.88
N PHE A 39 6.07 13.40 3.07
CA PHE A 39 5.23 14.54 3.39
C PHE A 39 6.03 15.64 4.10
N GLU A 40 5.61 16.86 3.87
CA GLU A 40 6.25 18.08 4.34
C GLU A 40 5.31 18.76 5.32
N VAL A 41 5.78 19.00 6.54
CA VAL A 41 5.01 19.70 7.55
C VAL A 41 5.16 21.18 7.27
N GLN A 42 4.08 21.83 6.85
CA GLN A 42 4.12 23.26 6.54
C GLN A 42 4.47 24.06 7.80
N LEU A 43 5.25 25.13 7.63
CA LEU A 43 5.40 26.13 8.69
C LEU A 43 4.01 26.74 8.97
N PRO A 44 3.72 27.12 10.23
CA PRO A 44 2.53 27.89 10.52
C PRO A 44 2.59 29.12 9.62
N LYS A 45 1.57 29.31 8.78
CA LYS A 45 1.46 30.54 8.00
C LYS A 45 1.32 31.65 9.03
N HIS A 46 2.39 32.40 9.25
CA HIS A 46 2.25 33.69 9.89
C HIS A 46 1.37 34.47 8.92
N GLU A 47 0.11 34.66 9.27
CA GLU A 47 -0.70 35.65 8.58
C GLU A 47 0.08 36.94 8.73
N LEU A 48 0.82 37.33 7.68
CA LEU A 48 1.18 38.71 7.49
C LEU A 48 -0.18 39.40 7.51
N GLN A 49 -0.48 40.05 8.64
CA GLN A 49 -1.62 40.94 8.75
C GLN A 49 -1.62 41.72 7.46
N LYS A 50 -2.64 41.49 6.62
CA LYS A 50 -2.96 42.42 5.53
C LYS A 50 -3.25 43.73 6.26
N VAL A 51 -2.22 44.54 6.48
CA VAL A 51 -2.37 45.91 6.93
C VAL A 51 -3.05 46.57 5.75
N ASN A 52 -4.38 46.56 5.77
CA ASN A 52 -5.19 47.26 4.79
C ASN A 52 -4.73 48.71 4.85
N PRO A 53 -4.07 49.27 3.81
CA PRO A 53 -3.96 50.71 3.74
C PRO A 53 -5.39 51.22 3.61
N LYS A 54 -5.94 51.73 4.71
CA LYS A 54 -7.19 52.52 4.68
C LYS A 54 -6.93 53.62 3.67
N PHE A 55 -7.49 53.53 2.47
CA PHE A 55 -7.96 54.59 1.56
C PHE A 55 -8.11 54.01 0.14
N ALA A 56 -9.11 53.17 -0.08
CA ALA A 56 -9.74 53.01 -1.39
C ALA A 56 -11.14 52.41 -1.20
N ALA A 57 -12.12 53.02 -1.85
CA ALA A 57 -13.54 52.83 -1.62
C ALA A 57 -14.06 51.43 -2.00
N ARG A 58 -15.02 50.94 -1.20
CA ARG A 58 -16.14 50.04 -1.55
C ARG A 58 -15.97 49.19 -2.83
N THR A 59 -15.60 47.92 -2.65
CA THR A 59 -16.36 46.77 -3.18
C THR A 59 -16.13 45.58 -2.24
N SER A 60 -17.18 45.14 -1.55
CA SER A 60 -17.15 43.90 -0.76
C SER A 60 -17.39 42.72 -1.69
N HIS A 61 -16.33 42.13 -2.24
CA HIS A 61 -16.38 40.74 -2.67
C HIS A 61 -15.76 39.89 -1.57
N ARG A 62 -16.64 39.14 -0.90
CA ARG A 62 -16.33 38.14 0.11
C ARG A 62 -15.39 37.10 -0.52
N GLU A 63 -14.09 37.19 -0.24
CA GLU A 63 -13.13 36.12 -0.52
C GLU A 63 -13.55 34.93 0.35
N VAL A 64 -14.15 33.93 -0.30
CA VAL A 64 -14.40 32.62 0.28
C VAL A 64 -13.04 32.08 0.70
N VAL A 65 -12.87 31.86 2.01
CA VAL A 65 -11.72 31.15 2.58
C VAL A 65 -11.71 29.78 1.95
N ALA A 66 -10.91 29.62 0.89
CA ALA A 66 -10.67 28.34 0.29
C ALA A 66 -9.90 27.53 1.34
N GLU A 67 -10.55 26.56 1.95
CA GLU A 67 -9.89 25.49 2.68
C GLU A 67 -8.96 24.81 1.67
N THR A 68 -7.68 25.21 1.66
CA THR A 68 -6.68 24.61 0.81
C THR A 68 -6.32 23.26 1.39
N SER A 69 -7.23 22.30 1.26
CA SER A 69 -6.93 20.89 1.49
C SER A 69 -5.83 20.51 0.51
N THR A 70 -4.66 20.14 1.03
CA THR A 70 -3.55 19.70 0.21
C THR A 70 -4.01 18.44 -0.54
N PRO A 71 -3.96 18.42 -1.89
CA PRO A 71 -4.45 17.28 -2.64
C PRO A 71 -3.61 16.05 -2.32
N ILE A 72 -4.24 15.02 -1.75
CA ILE A 72 -3.63 13.71 -1.58
C ILE A 72 -3.76 12.99 -2.92
N MET A 73 -2.62 12.69 -3.56
CA MET A 73 -2.57 11.90 -4.79
C MET A 73 -2.64 10.42 -4.44
N TYR A 74 -3.76 9.77 -4.74
CA TYR A 74 -3.93 8.33 -4.61
C TYR A 74 -3.61 7.67 -5.96
N ILE A 75 -2.60 6.80 -6.00
CA ILE A 75 -2.35 5.91 -7.14
C ILE A 75 -2.90 4.54 -6.75
N ILE A 76 -4.08 4.20 -7.27
CA ILE A 76 -4.67 2.87 -7.13
C ILE A 76 -4.05 2.00 -8.22
N HIS A 77 -3.22 1.05 -7.81
CA HIS A 77 -2.82 -0.04 -8.69
C HIS A 77 -4.00 -1.02 -8.70
N VAL A 78 -4.73 -1.07 -9.81
CA VAL A 78 -5.64 -2.17 -10.08
C VAL A 78 -4.76 -3.25 -10.68
N ASP A 79 -4.35 -4.22 -9.87
CA ASP A 79 -3.68 -5.40 -10.40
C ASP A 79 -4.66 -6.04 -11.40
N GLY A 80 -4.33 -5.89 -12.68
CA GLY A 80 -5.10 -6.46 -13.77
C GLY A 80 -4.96 -7.96 -13.69
N GLU A 81 -6.09 -8.62 -13.52
CA GLU A 81 -6.25 -10.07 -13.62
C GLU A 81 -5.31 -10.83 -12.67
N ASP A 82 -5.72 -10.91 -11.40
CA ASP A 82 -5.53 -12.14 -10.63
C ASP A 82 -6.16 -13.27 -11.45
N SER A 83 -5.37 -13.81 -12.38
CA SER A 83 -5.53 -15.19 -12.82
C SER A 83 -5.18 -16.00 -11.59
N ASP A 84 -6.16 -16.12 -10.69
CA ASP A 84 -6.25 -17.21 -9.74
C ASP A 84 -6.39 -18.49 -10.57
N GLU A 85 -5.31 -18.90 -11.25
CA GLU A 85 -5.04 -20.31 -11.46
C GLU A 85 -4.87 -20.87 -10.05
N LEU A 86 -5.99 -21.31 -9.50
CA LEU A 86 -6.03 -22.17 -8.35
C LEU A 86 -5.13 -23.35 -8.69
N ASP A 87 -3.91 -23.34 -8.15
CA ASP A 87 -3.06 -24.51 -8.05
C ASP A 87 -3.78 -25.54 -7.16
N ASP A 88 -4.78 -26.21 -7.72
CA ASP A 88 -5.19 -27.54 -7.34
C ASP A 88 -3.97 -28.44 -7.58
N ASP A 89 -3.15 -28.64 -6.54
CA ASP A 89 -2.60 -29.94 -6.14
C ASP A 89 -1.28 -29.82 -5.35
N GLN A 90 -1.40 -29.54 -4.05
CA GLN A 90 -0.45 -30.11 -3.09
C GLN A 90 -1.15 -30.65 -1.84
N ALA A 91 -2.05 -31.60 -2.08
CA ALA A 91 -2.31 -32.71 -1.17
C ALA A 91 -1.88 -34.04 -1.85
N THR A 92 -0.72 -34.06 -2.50
CA THR A 92 -0.14 -35.29 -3.08
C THR A 92 0.66 -36.08 -2.05
N THR A 93 0.02 -36.40 -0.90
CA THR A 93 0.44 -37.51 -0.03
C THR A 93 -0.57 -38.66 -0.03
N ALA A 94 -1.52 -38.71 -0.98
CA ALA A 94 -2.59 -39.71 -0.96
C ALA A 94 -2.81 -40.53 -2.25
N PHE A 95 -2.12 -40.27 -3.37
CA PHE A 95 -2.44 -40.95 -4.65
C PHE A 95 -1.48 -42.04 -5.11
N SER A 96 -0.39 -42.33 -4.38
CA SER A 96 0.49 -43.47 -4.68
C SER A 96 0.13 -44.77 -3.94
N SER A 97 -0.97 -44.80 -3.17
CA SER A 97 -1.39 -45.97 -2.38
C SER A 97 -2.56 -46.77 -2.99
N ALA A 98 -3.25 -46.24 -4.00
CA ALA A 98 -4.43 -46.92 -4.58
C ALA A 98 -4.09 -48.01 -5.61
N LEU A 99 -2.99 -47.86 -6.35
CA LEU A 99 -2.50 -48.86 -7.32
C LEU A 99 -2.16 -50.23 -6.71
N PRO A 100 -1.43 -50.33 -5.58
CA PRO A 100 -1.15 -51.64 -4.99
C PRO A 100 -2.39 -52.31 -4.36
N ILE A 101 -3.37 -51.53 -3.89
CA ILE A 101 -4.61 -52.05 -3.29
C ILE A 101 -5.54 -52.62 -4.37
N LEU A 102 -5.68 -51.93 -5.51
CA LEU A 102 -6.47 -52.39 -6.66
C LEU A 102 -5.89 -53.66 -7.29
N LEU A 103 -4.57 -53.75 -7.46
CA LEU A 103 -3.90 -54.95 -7.95
C LEU A 103 -4.07 -56.15 -7.00
N SER A 104 -4.02 -55.93 -5.69
CA SER A 104 -4.26 -56.97 -4.68
C SER A 104 -5.68 -57.51 -4.75
N LEU A 105 -6.69 -56.64 -4.80
CA LEU A 105 -8.10 -57.04 -4.90
C LEU A 105 -8.42 -57.79 -6.20
N CYS A 106 -7.82 -57.41 -7.32
CA CYS A 106 -7.96 -58.15 -8.59
C CYS A 106 -7.37 -59.56 -8.54
N LEU A 107 -6.24 -59.76 -7.86
CA LEU A 107 -5.62 -61.08 -7.72
C LEU A 107 -6.43 -62.01 -6.81
N PHE A 108 -7.07 -61.49 -5.76
CA PHE A 108 -7.96 -62.28 -4.89
C PHE A 108 -9.27 -62.69 -5.56
N TYR A 109 -9.75 -61.94 -6.56
CA TYR A 109 -10.97 -62.27 -7.30
C TYR A 109 -10.74 -63.32 -8.40
N LEU A 110 -9.49 -63.53 -8.82
CA LEU A 110 -9.12 -64.42 -9.92
C LEU A 110 -8.59 -65.80 -9.48
N MET A 111 -8.55 -66.05 -8.17
CA MET A 111 -8.29 -67.34 -7.52
C MET A 111 -9.58 -67.91 -6.95
#